data_AF-A0A928BZ97-F1
#
_entry.id   AF-A0A928BZ97-F1
#
_cell.length_a   1.000
_cell.length_b   1.000
_cell.length_c   1.000
_cell.angle_alpha   90.00
_cell.angle_beta   90.00
_cell.angle_gamma   90.00
#
_symmetry.space_group_name_H-M   'P 1'
#
loop_
_entity.id
_entity.type
_entity.pdbx_description
1 polymer ?
#
loop_
_entity_poly.entity_id
_entity_poly.type
_entity_poly.pdbx_seq_one_letter_code
_entity_poly.pdbx_strand_id
1 'polypeptide(L)'
;MEKQHKSLLKKFHTLLGKAGVNEDGKREILASYKVVSSKDLTAYELLQICDRLEGLISPSKQEVDKWRKRVMAAIGSYLRAMGYEENRSVIYSIACRASGVENFNKIGVERLRSIYNAFNHRRNDIKRVNDISLQLGIKREDLGMLN
;
A
#
# COMPACT_ATOMS: atom_id res chain seq x y z
N MET A 1 26.23 -6.58 1.97
CA MET A 1 25.79 -7.40 0.82
C MET A 1 25.59 -8.86 1.22
N GLU A 2 26.62 -9.60 1.65
CA GLU A 2 26.51 -11.03 2.01
C GLU A 2 25.47 -11.35 3.11
N LYS A 3 25.40 -10.55 4.18
CA LYS A 3 24.44 -10.77 5.27
C LYS A 3 22.98 -10.69 4.79
N GLN A 4 22.69 -9.76 3.87
CA GLN A 4 21.36 -9.58 3.30
C GLN A 4 21.01 -10.74 2.38
N HIS A 5 21.95 -11.16 1.53
CA HIS A 5 21.77 -12.33 0.65
C HIS A 5 21.46 -13.60 1.45
N LYS A 6 22.28 -13.92 2.46
CA LYS A 6 22.04 -15.07 3.36
C LYS A 6 20.68 -15.01 4.05
N SER A 7 20.27 -13.84 4.51
CA SER A 7 18.96 -13.64 5.16
C SER A 7 17.81 -13.93 4.18
N LEU A 8 17.89 -13.40 2.96
CA LEU A 8 16.90 -13.62 1.92
C LEU A 8 16.87 -15.08 1.45
N LEU A 9 18.03 -15.74 1.37
CA LEU A 9 18.10 -17.15 1.02
C LEU A 9 17.38 -18.03 2.07
N LYS A 10 17.58 -17.74 3.37
CA LYS A 10 16.84 -18.43 4.45
C LYS A 10 15.33 -18.16 4.36
N LYS A 11 14.94 -16.91 4.06
CA LYS A 11 13.54 -16.51 3.86
C LYS A 11 12.92 -17.27 2.69
N PHE A 12 13.61 -17.37 1.56
CA PHE A 12 13.18 -18.10 0.37
C PHE A 12 12.81 -19.55 0.68
N HIS A 13 13.72 -20.32 1.33
CA HIS A 13 13.44 -21.71 1.68
C HIS A 13 12.27 -21.86 2.66
N THR A 14 12.15 -20.93 3.61
CA THR A 14 11.00 -20.89 4.54
C THR A 14 9.69 -20.68 3.79
N LEU A 15 9.69 -19.78 2.81
CA LEU A 15 8.50 -19.45 2.03
C LEU A 15 8.12 -20.55 1.05
N LEU A 16 9.07 -21.25 0.43
CA LEU A 16 8.77 -22.42 -0.40
C LEU A 16 7.95 -23.46 0.38
N GLY A 17 8.39 -23.80 1.59
CA GLY A 17 7.67 -24.74 2.45
C GLY A 17 6.27 -24.25 2.83
N LYS A 18 6.13 -22.96 3.17
CA LYS A 18 4.82 -22.36 3.49
C LYS A 18 3.88 -22.27 2.29
N ALA A 19 4.42 -22.08 1.09
CA ALA A 19 3.65 -22.01 -0.15
C ALA A 19 3.32 -23.40 -0.72
N GLY A 20 3.79 -24.49 -0.09
CA GLY A 20 3.61 -25.84 -0.60
C GLY A 20 4.39 -26.14 -1.89
N VAL A 21 5.43 -25.35 -2.18
CA VAL A 21 6.24 -25.55 -3.39
C VAL A 21 7.21 -26.71 -3.16
N ASN A 22 7.03 -27.77 -3.94
CA ASN A 22 7.89 -28.96 -3.93
C ASN A 22 9.20 -28.71 -4.72
N GLU A 23 10.08 -29.72 -4.78
CA GLU A 23 11.38 -29.59 -5.45
C GLU A 23 11.25 -29.34 -6.97
N ASP A 24 10.22 -29.88 -7.64
CA ASP A 24 10.00 -29.61 -9.07
C ASP A 24 9.56 -28.16 -9.31
N GLY A 25 8.61 -27.64 -8.52
CA GLY A 25 8.22 -26.23 -8.60
C GLY A 25 9.37 -25.28 -8.23
N LYS A 26 10.23 -25.67 -7.29
CA LYS A 26 11.46 -24.93 -6.99
C LYS A 26 12.42 -24.91 -8.18
N ARG A 27 12.58 -26.03 -8.89
CA ARG A 27 13.40 -26.08 -10.12
C ARG A 27 12.83 -25.19 -11.21
N GLU A 28 11.51 -25.15 -11.39
CA GLU A 28 10.86 -24.24 -12.35
C GLU A 28 11.10 -22.78 -11.99
N ILE A 29 10.99 -22.41 -10.71
CA ILE A 29 11.31 -21.06 -10.23
C ILE A 29 12.76 -20.72 -10.58
N LEU A 30 13.72 -21.59 -10.23
CA LEU A 30 15.14 -21.35 -10.52
C LEU A 30 15.44 -21.25 -12.02
N ALA A 31 14.81 -22.10 -12.83
CA ALA A 31 14.93 -22.08 -14.29
C ALA A 31 14.43 -20.77 -14.90
N SER A 32 13.38 -20.14 -14.34
CA SER A 32 12.90 -18.83 -14.80
C SER A 32 13.94 -17.70 -14.63
N TYR A 33 14.88 -17.87 -13.69
CA TYR A 33 16.03 -16.98 -13.48
C TYR A 33 17.32 -17.52 -14.12
N LYS A 34 17.24 -18.60 -14.92
CA LYS A 34 18.37 -19.27 -15.60
C LYS A 34 19.46 -19.75 -14.64
N VAL A 35 19.09 -20.12 -13.41
CA VAL A 35 20.00 -20.67 -12.40
C VAL A 35 19.59 -22.09 -12.00
N VAL A 36 20.55 -22.86 -11.48
CA VAL A 36 20.31 -24.24 -11.02
C VAL A 36 20.28 -24.30 -9.49
N SER A 37 21.04 -23.42 -8.81
CA SER A 37 21.07 -23.33 -7.36
C SER A 37 20.44 -22.03 -6.87
N SER A 38 19.69 -22.10 -5.77
CA SER A 38 19.20 -20.89 -5.09
C SER A 38 20.31 -19.99 -4.56
N LYS A 39 21.54 -20.52 -4.41
CA LYS A 39 22.72 -19.73 -4.03
C LYS A 39 23.22 -18.81 -5.15
N ASP A 40 22.89 -19.13 -6.40
CA ASP A 40 23.33 -18.36 -7.57
C ASP A 40 22.41 -17.16 -7.84
N LEU A 41 21.24 -17.12 -7.20
CA LEU A 41 20.35 -15.97 -7.25
C LEU A 41 21.01 -14.75 -6.59
N THR A 42 20.86 -13.59 -7.19
CA THR A 42 21.25 -12.33 -6.57
C THR A 42 20.31 -11.95 -5.43
N ALA A 43 20.73 -11.02 -4.57
CA ALA A 43 19.88 -10.52 -3.49
C ALA A 43 18.58 -9.88 -4.01
N TYR A 44 18.62 -9.25 -5.18
CA TYR A 44 17.46 -8.64 -5.80
C TYR A 44 16.45 -9.69 -6.31
N GLU A 45 16.93 -10.74 -6.97
CA GLU A 45 16.07 -11.84 -7.44
C GLU A 45 15.47 -12.62 -6.28
N LEU A 46 16.26 -12.92 -5.24
CA LEU A 46 15.74 -13.52 -4.01
C LEU A 46 14.64 -12.69 -3.36
N LEU A 47 14.79 -11.36 -3.33
CA LEU A 47 13.77 -10.45 -2.81
C LEU A 47 12.48 -10.54 -3.62
N GLN A 48 12.56 -10.45 -4.95
CA GLN A 48 11.39 -10.56 -5.82
C GLN A 48 10.65 -11.88 -5.65
N ILE A 49 11.38 -12.99 -5.60
CA ILE A 49 10.78 -14.32 -5.41
C ILE A 49 10.11 -14.42 -4.04
N CYS A 50 10.76 -13.93 -2.98
CA CYS A 50 10.19 -13.91 -1.63
C CYS A 50 8.88 -13.11 -1.60
N ASP A 51 8.84 -11.94 -2.22
CA ASP A 51 7.64 -11.09 -2.26
C ASP A 51 6.48 -11.78 -3.02
N ARG A 52 6.80 -12.50 -4.11
CA ARG A 52 5.81 -13.29 -4.86
C ARG A 52 5.28 -14.46 -4.04
N LEU A 53 6.16 -15.22 -3.38
CA LEU A 53 5.76 -16.34 -2.51
C LEU A 53 4.93 -15.87 -1.33
N GLU A 54 5.28 -14.75 -0.69
CA GLU A 54 4.47 -14.15 0.37
C GLU A 54 3.05 -13.79 -0.10
N GLY A 55 2.91 -13.37 -1.36
CA GLY A 55 1.62 -13.16 -2.00
C GLY A 55 0.76 -14.41 -2.12
N LEU A 56 1.38 -15.53 -2.50
CA LEU A 56 0.70 -16.81 -2.63
C LEU A 56 0.27 -17.36 -1.25
N ILE A 57 1.11 -17.20 -0.23
CA ILE A 57 0.86 -17.70 1.13
C ILE A 57 -0.17 -16.84 1.87
N SER A 58 -0.19 -15.54 1.61
CA SER A 58 -1.08 -14.61 2.29
C SER A 58 -1.64 -13.57 1.31
N PRO A 59 -2.57 -13.97 0.42
CA PRO A 59 -3.24 -13.05 -0.49
C PRO A 59 -3.92 -11.89 0.28
N SER A 60 -4.44 -12.19 1.47
CA SER A 60 -5.02 -11.21 2.39
C SER A 60 -4.02 -10.13 2.83
N LYS A 61 -2.73 -10.45 3.03
CA LYS A 61 -1.72 -9.45 3.40
C LYS A 61 -1.42 -8.49 2.25
N GLN A 62 -1.31 -9.00 1.03
CA GLN A 62 -1.12 -8.15 -0.15
C GLN A 62 -2.33 -7.25 -0.39
N GLU A 63 -3.54 -7.79 -0.20
CA GLU A 63 -4.76 -7.00 -0.29
C GLU A 63 -4.78 -5.88 0.75
N VAL A 64 -4.45 -6.18 2.01
CA VAL A 64 -4.40 -5.15 3.07
C VAL A 64 -3.38 -4.07 2.72
N ASP A 65 -2.18 -4.42 2.26
CA ASP A 65 -1.15 -3.44 1.89
C ASP A 65 -1.60 -2.53 0.73
N LYS A 66 -2.24 -3.12 -0.28
CA LYS A 66 -2.86 -2.36 -1.38
C LYS A 66 -3.88 -1.36 -0.86
N TRP A 67 -4.75 -1.76 0.06
CA TRP A 67 -5.74 -0.87 0.64
C TRP A 67 -5.14 0.19 1.55
N ARG A 68 -4.06 -0.11 2.29
CA ARG A 68 -3.30 0.88 3.07
C ARG A 68 -2.77 1.99 2.17
N LYS A 69 -2.11 1.63 1.05
CA LYS A 69 -1.60 2.60 0.07
C LYS A 69 -2.73 3.46 -0.53
N ARG A 70 -3.87 2.85 -0.84
CA ARG A 70 -5.06 3.58 -1.34
C ARG A 70 -5.61 4.58 -0.33
N VAL A 71 -5.73 4.19 0.94
CA VAL A 71 -6.17 5.08 2.02
C VAL A 71 -5.22 6.26 2.20
N MET A 72 -3.91 6.00 2.20
CA MET A 72 -2.90 7.07 2.28
C MET A 72 -3.08 8.09 1.14
N ALA A 73 -3.23 7.61 -0.09
CA ALA A 73 -3.43 8.47 -1.25
C ALA A 73 -4.75 9.26 -1.18
N ALA A 74 -5.84 8.63 -0.74
CA ALA A 74 -7.14 9.30 -0.61
C ALA A 74 -7.12 10.41 0.46
N ILE A 75 -6.53 10.14 1.63
CA ILE A 75 -6.41 11.13 2.71
C ILE A 75 -5.49 12.28 2.28
N GLY A 76 -4.31 11.98 1.70
CA GLY A 76 -3.40 13.01 1.20
C GLY A 76 -4.06 13.91 0.16
N SER A 77 -4.71 13.30 -0.84
CA SER A 77 -5.44 14.05 -1.87
C SER A 77 -6.57 14.91 -1.31
N TYR A 78 -7.23 14.50 -0.23
CA TYR A 78 -8.23 15.31 0.47
C TYR A 78 -7.58 16.49 1.21
N LEU A 79 -6.49 16.26 1.94
CA LEU A 79 -5.75 17.32 2.66
C LEU A 79 -5.28 18.41 1.68
N ARG A 80 -4.71 18.00 0.55
CA ARG A 80 -4.27 18.92 -0.51
C ARG A 80 -5.42 19.73 -1.10
N ALA A 81 -6.59 19.12 -1.29
CA ALA A 81 -7.77 19.83 -1.78
C ALA A 81 -8.29 20.89 -0.79
N MET A 82 -7.97 20.71 0.50
CA MET A 82 -8.32 21.61 1.59
C MET A 82 -7.20 22.60 1.96
N GLY A 83 -6.05 22.57 1.26
CA GLY A 83 -4.90 23.44 1.56
C GLY A 83 -4.05 23.02 2.77
N TYR A 84 -4.20 21.79 3.27
CA TYR A 84 -3.39 21.27 4.39
C TYR A 84 -2.16 20.50 3.90
N GLU A 85 -1.09 20.49 4.72
CA GLU A 85 0.08 19.66 4.48
C GLU A 85 -0.22 18.15 4.61
N GLU A 86 0.34 17.35 3.70
CA GLU A 86 0.14 15.90 3.62
C GLU A 86 1.41 15.10 3.99
N ASN A 87 1.80 15.12 5.26
CA ASN A 87 2.88 14.23 5.72
C ASN A 87 2.35 12.87 6.21
N ARG A 88 3.22 11.84 6.18
CA ARG A 88 2.86 10.46 6.56
C ARG A 88 2.29 10.38 7.98
N SER A 89 2.83 11.15 8.93
CA SER A 89 2.39 11.12 10.34
C SER A 89 0.94 11.60 10.49
N VAL A 90 0.62 12.72 9.84
CA VAL A 90 -0.74 13.29 9.81
C VAL A 90 -1.72 12.31 9.15
N ILE A 91 -1.36 11.75 7.99
CA ILE A 91 -2.19 10.76 7.28
C ILE A 91 -2.47 9.55 8.17
N TYR A 92 -1.45 9.03 8.87
CA TYR A 92 -1.60 7.88 9.77
C TYR A 92 -2.49 8.22 10.96
N SER A 93 -2.29 9.38 11.57
CA SER A 93 -3.12 9.85 12.68
C SER A 93 -4.59 9.96 12.29
N ILE A 94 -4.88 10.54 11.13
CA ILE A 94 -6.24 10.66 10.60
C ILE A 94 -6.85 9.27 10.35
N ALA A 95 -6.13 8.36 9.71
CA ALA A 95 -6.62 7.01 9.43
C ALA A 95 -6.88 6.22 10.73
N CYS A 96 -6.00 6.34 11.72
CA CYS A 96 -6.18 5.75 13.06
C CYS A 96 -7.44 6.29 13.75
N ARG A 97 -7.61 7.62 13.80
CA ARG A 97 -8.80 8.27 14.38
C ARG A 97 -10.08 7.89 13.64
N ALA A 98 -10.05 7.87 12.32
CA ALA A 98 -11.19 7.46 11.50
C ALA A 98 -11.52 5.98 11.68
N SER A 99 -10.52 5.12 11.92
CA SER A 99 -10.73 3.68 12.12
C SER A 99 -11.14 3.30 13.55
N GLY A 100 -10.78 4.11 14.56
CA GLY A 100 -10.86 3.73 15.97
C GLY A 100 -9.73 2.82 16.44
N VAL A 101 -8.64 2.71 15.66
CA VAL A 101 -7.50 1.83 15.94
C VAL A 101 -6.24 2.67 16.13
N GLU A 102 -5.43 2.36 17.14
CA GLU A 102 -4.22 3.13 17.46
C GLU A 102 -3.10 3.00 16.42
N ASN A 103 -3.03 1.85 15.74
CA ASN A 103 -1.98 1.54 14.78
C ASN A 103 -2.54 1.32 13.38
N PHE A 104 -2.07 2.11 12.41
CA PHE A 104 -2.47 2.03 11.01
C PHE A 104 -2.28 0.62 10.42
N ASN A 105 -1.23 -0.09 10.82
CA ASN A 105 -0.96 -1.45 10.36
C ASN A 105 -1.94 -2.48 10.92
N LYS A 106 -2.75 -2.14 11.93
CA LYS A 106 -3.77 -3.02 12.50
C LYS A 106 -5.17 -2.78 11.91
N ILE A 107 -5.34 -1.79 11.03
CA ILE A 107 -6.64 -1.53 10.40
C ILE A 107 -6.98 -2.66 9.42
N GLY A 108 -8.16 -3.28 9.60
CA GLY A 108 -8.66 -4.33 8.70
C GLY A 108 -9.11 -3.80 7.34
N VAL A 109 -9.15 -4.67 6.33
CA VAL A 109 -9.46 -4.33 4.93
C VAL A 109 -10.78 -3.59 4.79
N GLU A 110 -11.85 -4.09 5.40
CA GLU A 110 -13.18 -3.48 5.30
C GLU A 110 -13.20 -2.05 5.88
N ARG A 111 -12.46 -1.82 6.97
CA ARG A 111 -12.34 -0.47 7.54
C ARG A 111 -11.50 0.44 6.64
N LEU A 112 -10.43 -0.07 6.03
CA LEU A 112 -9.65 0.67 5.03
C LEU A 112 -10.51 1.07 3.82
N ARG A 113 -11.35 0.16 3.31
CA ARG A 113 -12.29 0.42 2.21
C ARG A 113 -13.28 1.52 2.57
N SER A 114 -13.88 1.43 3.75
CA SER A 114 -14.80 2.44 4.28
C SER A 114 -14.15 3.83 4.37
N ILE A 115 -12.94 3.91 4.92
CA ILE A 115 -12.18 5.17 5.03
C ILE A 115 -11.86 5.73 3.63
N TYR A 116 -11.35 4.88 2.73
CA TYR A 116 -11.04 5.28 1.35
C TYR A 116 -12.25 5.91 0.65
N ASN A 117 -13.42 5.27 0.74
CA ASN A 117 -14.65 5.77 0.12
C ASN A 117 -15.09 7.10 0.73
N ALA A 118 -15.03 7.24 2.07
CA ALA A 118 -15.42 8.46 2.77
C ALA A 118 -14.55 9.67 2.35
N PHE A 119 -13.22 9.51 2.29
CA PHE A 119 -12.31 10.58 1.90
C PHE A 119 -12.42 10.94 0.42
N ASN A 120 -12.61 9.96 -0.46
CA ASN A 120 -12.83 10.23 -1.88
C ASN A 120 -14.15 10.96 -2.14
N HIS A 121 -15.23 10.60 -1.44
CA HIS A 121 -16.50 11.29 -1.56
C HIS A 121 -16.33 12.77 -1.18
N ARG A 122 -15.76 13.04 -0.01
CA ARG A 122 -15.49 14.41 0.45
C ARG A 122 -14.61 15.19 -0.52
N ARG A 123 -13.54 14.58 -1.05
CA ARG A 123 -12.66 15.22 -2.04
C ARG A 123 -13.43 15.59 -3.31
N ASN A 124 -14.26 14.68 -3.81
CA ASN A 124 -15.03 14.92 -5.03
C ASN A 124 -16.09 16.02 -4.82
N ASP A 125 -16.69 16.09 -3.63
CA ASP A 125 -17.63 17.18 -3.31
C ASP A 125 -16.92 18.53 -3.25
N ILE A 126 -15.74 18.62 -2.63
CA ILE A 126 -14.91 19.83 -2.66
C ILE A 126 -14.63 20.26 -4.10
N LYS A 127 -14.26 19.32 -4.98
CA LYS A 127 -14.01 19.63 -6.38
C LYS A 127 -15.28 20.16 -7.08
N ARG A 128 -16.42 19.50 -6.90
CA ARG A 128 -17.70 19.95 -7.47
C ARG A 128 -18.10 21.33 -6.98
N VAL A 129 -17.96 21.61 -5.68
CA VAL A 129 -18.26 22.92 -5.11
C VAL A 129 -17.37 23.99 -5.72
N ASN A 130 -16.06 23.71 -5.87
CA ASN A 130 -15.14 24.62 -6.57
C ASN A 130 -15.58 24.86 -8.02
N ASP A 131 -15.92 23.81 -8.77
CA ASP A 131 -16.34 23.92 -10.18
C ASP A 131 -17.63 24.77 -10.31
N ILE A 132 -18.62 24.54 -9.45
CA ILE A 132 -19.88 25.32 -9.41
C ILE A 132 -19.60 26.78 -9.04
N SER A 133 -18.73 27.02 -8.04
CA SER A 133 -18.41 28.37 -7.59
C SER A 133 -17.74 29.18 -8.70
N LEU A 134 -16.83 28.56 -9.46
CA LEU A 134 -16.21 29.17 -10.63
C LEU A 134 -17.24 29.51 -11.72
N GLN A 135 -18.22 28.64 -11.98
CA GLN A 135 -19.30 28.90 -12.94
C GLN A 135 -20.18 30.08 -12.51
N LEU A 136 -20.41 30.24 -11.21
CA LEU A 136 -21.19 31.32 -10.63
C LEU A 136 -20.39 32.62 -10.41
N GLY A 137 -19.09 32.63 -10.73
CA GLY A 137 -18.21 33.78 -10.50
C GLY A 137 -17.90 34.05 -9.02
N ILE A 138 -18.14 33.08 -8.13
CA ILE A 138 -17.86 33.16 -6.70
C ILE A 138 -16.36 32.90 -6.50
N LYS A 139 -15.67 33.78 -5.75
CA LYS A 139 -14.25 33.62 -5.47
C LYS A 139 -14.05 32.62 -4.34
N ARG A 140 -12.89 31.95 -4.32
CA ARG A 140 -12.52 31.02 -3.23
C ARG A 140 -12.55 31.67 -1.84
N GLU A 141 -12.19 32.95 -1.79
CA GLU A 141 -12.22 33.80 -0.59
C GLU A 141 -13.62 33.85 0.04
N ASP A 142 -14.67 33.88 -0.78
CA ASP A 142 -16.07 33.96 -0.36
C ASP A 142 -16.57 32.65 0.26
N LEU A 143 -15.87 31.54 0.01
CA LEU A 143 -16.20 30.20 0.52
C LEU A 143 -15.47 29.85 1.81
N GLY A 144 -14.64 30.75 2.34
CA GLY A 144 -13.83 30.50 3.54
C GLY A 144 -12.84 29.34 3.39
N MET A 145 -12.48 28.96 2.16
CA MET A 145 -11.45 27.96 1.90
C MET A 145 -10.08 28.63 1.89
N LEU A 146 -9.17 28.19 2.77
CA LEU A 146 -7.82 28.73 2.88
C LEU A 146 -7.05 28.57 1.55
N ASN A 147 -6.25 29.60 1.23
CA ASN A 147 -5.43 29.69 0.00
C ASN A 147 -4.37 28.61 -0.10
#